data_AF-A0A9P6M2T6-F1
#
_entry.id   AF-A0A9P6M2T6-F1
#
_cell.length_a   1.000
_cell.length_b   1.000
_cell.length_c   1.000
_cell.angle_alpha   90.00
_cell.angle_beta   90.00
_cell.angle_gamma   90.00
#
_symmetry.space_group_name_H-M   'P 1'
#
loop_
_entity.id
_entity.type
_entity.pdbx_description
1 polymer ?
#
loop_
_entity_poly.entity_id
_entity_poly.type
_entity_poly.pdbx_seq_one_letter_code
_entity_poly.pdbx_strand_id
1 'polypeptide(L)'
;MTKLDSFDDTAFKSFLRMTRDDFDELLDLVGDDDVFDNTGDEQQDEPAAQMALALTRLGTGGNGHILLRIYWDRSERSALTYLERGIQALLGLQDTYLAWPTRAQRRAHAARMAQKNFQAA
;
A
#
# COMPACT_ATOMS: atom_id res chain seq x y z
N MET A 1 -9.22 -19.26 -1.15
CA MET A 1 -9.99 -18.23 -1.89
C MET A 1 -9.74 -16.94 -1.14
N THR A 2 -8.77 -16.17 -1.64
CA THR A 2 -8.25 -15.01 -0.92
C THR A 2 -9.34 -13.94 -1.00
N LYS A 3 -9.63 -13.24 0.12
CA LYS A 3 -10.79 -12.33 0.20
C LYS A 3 -10.79 -11.24 -0.90
N LEU A 4 -9.60 -10.94 -1.42
CA LEU A 4 -9.33 -10.17 -2.64
C LEU A 4 -10.15 -10.60 -3.87
N ASP A 5 -10.39 -11.89 -4.07
CA ASP A 5 -11.12 -12.43 -5.24
C ASP A 5 -12.61 -12.06 -5.22
N SER A 6 -13.14 -11.68 -4.05
CA SER A 6 -14.55 -11.33 -3.88
C SER A 6 -14.90 -9.88 -4.24
N PHE A 7 -13.91 -9.01 -4.39
CA PHE A 7 -14.14 -7.61 -4.74
C PHE A 7 -14.29 -7.45 -6.26
N ASP A 8 -15.30 -6.69 -6.69
CA ASP A 8 -15.28 -6.14 -8.05
C ASP A 8 -14.20 -5.05 -8.18
N ASP A 9 -13.89 -4.62 -9.41
CA ASP A 9 -12.82 -3.65 -9.67
C ASP A 9 -13.07 -2.29 -8.99
N THR A 10 -14.34 -1.91 -8.80
CA THR A 10 -14.69 -0.64 -8.15
C THR A 10 -14.41 -0.72 -6.65
N ALA A 11 -14.83 -1.80 -6.01
CA ALA A 11 -14.56 -2.09 -4.60
C ALA A 11 -13.05 -2.25 -4.37
N PHE A 12 -12.37 -3.01 -5.22
CA PHE A 12 -10.93 -3.22 -5.16
C PHE A 12 -10.19 -1.89 -5.16
N LYS A 13 -10.48 -1.03 -6.15
CA LYS A 13 -9.88 0.30 -6.25
C LYS A 13 -10.27 1.23 -5.10
N SER A 14 -11.48 1.10 -4.56
CA SER A 14 -11.92 1.91 -3.41
C SER A 14 -11.17 1.55 -2.13
N PHE A 15 -10.97 0.25 -1.87
CA PHE A 15 -10.27 -0.24 -0.69
C PHE A 15 -8.75 -0.07 -0.81
N LEU A 16 -8.15 -0.61 -1.88
CA LEU A 16 -6.69 -0.67 -2.03
C LEU A 16 -6.09 0.59 -2.67
N ARG A 17 -6.92 1.49 -3.21
CA ARG A 17 -6.50 2.74 -3.89
C ARG A 17 -5.70 2.54 -5.18
N MET A 18 -5.70 1.33 -5.74
CA MET A 18 -5.04 0.95 -6.98
C MET A 18 -5.86 -0.07 -7.76
N THR A 19 -5.52 -0.31 -9.03
CA THR A 19 -6.16 -1.37 -9.82
C THR A 19 -5.62 -2.75 -9.44
N ARG A 20 -6.25 -3.84 -9.92
CA ARG A 20 -5.73 -5.21 -9.73
C ARG A 20 -4.36 -5.36 -10.38
N ASP A 21 -4.24 -4.92 -11.63
CA ASP A 21 -2.99 -4.99 -12.38
C ASP A 21 -1.85 -4.26 -11.64
N ASP A 22 -2.10 -3.03 -11.14
CA ASP A 22 -1.10 -2.28 -10.35
C ASP A 22 -0.73 -3.00 -9.04
N PHE A 23 -1.70 -3.72 -8.44
CA PHE A 23 -1.49 -4.45 -7.20
C PHE A 23 -0.69 -5.73 -7.43
N ASP A 24 -0.93 -6.43 -8.53
CA ASP A 24 -0.16 -7.61 -8.93
C ASP A 24 1.30 -7.20 -9.25
N GLU A 25 1.50 -6.08 -9.96
CA GLU A 25 2.85 -5.51 -10.17
C GLU A 25 3.53 -5.14 -8.84
N LEU A 26 2.78 -4.59 -7.88
CA LEU A 26 3.33 -4.32 -6.56
C LEU A 26 3.75 -5.61 -5.84
N LEU A 27 2.94 -6.67 -5.93
CA LEU A 27 3.27 -7.97 -5.34
C LEU A 27 4.47 -8.63 -6.02
N ASP A 28 4.67 -8.46 -7.32
CA ASP A 28 5.89 -8.94 -7.99
C ASP A 28 7.15 -8.24 -7.45
N LEU A 29 7.02 -7.00 -6.96
CA LEU A 29 8.14 -6.24 -6.41
C LEU A 29 8.47 -6.59 -4.95
N VAL A 30 7.48 -6.98 -4.15
CA VAL A 30 7.63 -7.10 -2.68
C VAL A 30 7.15 -8.43 -2.10
N GLY A 31 6.46 -9.26 -2.87
CA GLY A 31 5.78 -10.45 -2.38
C GLY A 31 6.70 -11.51 -1.78
N ASP A 32 7.96 -11.54 -2.23
CA ASP A 32 9.00 -12.45 -1.74
C ASP A 32 9.84 -11.84 -0.59
N ASP A 33 9.48 -10.67 -0.06
CA ASP A 33 10.20 -10.03 1.05
C ASP A 33 9.97 -10.76 2.38
N ASP A 34 11.07 -11.09 3.05
CA ASP A 34 11.16 -11.80 4.33
C ASP A 34 10.29 -11.15 5.43
N VAL A 35 9.93 -9.87 5.31
CA VAL A 35 9.05 -9.19 6.27
C VAL A 35 7.67 -9.81 6.35
N PHE A 36 7.21 -10.49 5.29
CA PHE A 36 5.93 -11.18 5.29
C PHE A 36 5.97 -12.55 5.96
N ASP A 37 7.17 -13.09 6.20
CA ASP A 37 7.36 -14.39 6.83
C ASP A 37 7.03 -14.36 8.33
N ASN A 38 6.55 -15.50 8.83
CA ASN A 38 6.36 -15.70 10.27
C ASN A 38 7.64 -16.21 10.93
N THR A 39 7.92 -15.72 12.14
CA THR A 39 8.95 -16.30 13.02
C THR A 39 8.36 -17.26 14.06
N GLY A 40 7.04 -17.46 14.09
CA GLY A 40 6.34 -18.36 15.01
C GLY A 40 5.54 -19.50 14.34
N ASP A 41 4.92 -20.34 15.18
CA ASP A 41 4.27 -21.59 14.77
C ASP A 41 2.86 -21.45 14.16
N GLU A 42 2.27 -20.25 14.16
CA GLU A 42 0.93 -20.04 13.61
C GLU A 42 0.90 -19.86 12.08
N GLN A 43 -0.17 -20.36 11.47
CA GLN A 43 -0.42 -20.20 10.04
C GLN A 43 -0.64 -18.73 9.70
N GLN A 44 0.24 -18.16 8.85
CA GLN A 44 0.10 -16.77 8.39
C GLN A 44 -0.66 -16.65 7.08
N ASP A 45 -1.26 -15.47 6.92
CA ASP A 45 -1.85 -15.05 5.65
C ASP A 45 -0.76 -14.83 4.60
N GLU A 46 -1.10 -15.11 3.34
CA GLU A 46 -0.22 -14.86 2.20
C GLU A 46 0.16 -13.38 2.08
N PRO A 47 1.35 -13.05 1.52
CA PRO A 47 1.80 -11.67 1.32
C PRO A 47 0.75 -10.77 0.67
N ALA A 48 0.00 -11.29 -0.31
CA ALA A 48 -1.11 -10.59 -0.97
C ALA A 48 -2.17 -10.11 0.02
N ALA A 49 -2.62 -10.96 0.94
CA ALA A 49 -3.62 -10.60 1.94
C ALA A 49 -3.06 -9.59 2.96
N GLN A 50 -1.81 -9.75 3.39
CA GLN A 50 -1.14 -8.81 4.29
C GLN A 50 -1.02 -7.42 3.65
N MET A 51 -0.54 -7.34 2.40
CA MET A 51 -0.37 -6.09 1.66
C MET A 51 -1.71 -5.40 1.38
N ALA A 52 -2.73 -6.15 0.95
CA ALA A 52 -4.03 -5.57 0.67
C ALA A 52 -4.71 -4.97 1.91
N LEU A 53 -4.53 -5.62 3.07
CA LEU A 53 -4.98 -5.08 4.34
C LEU A 53 -4.21 -3.81 4.72
N ALA A 54 -2.88 -3.81 4.56
CA ALA A 54 -2.04 -2.65 4.81
C ALA A 54 -2.47 -1.42 3.97
N LEU A 55 -2.68 -1.61 2.66
CA LEU A 55 -3.15 -0.55 1.75
C LEU A 55 -4.55 -0.04 2.15
N THR A 56 -5.46 -0.96 2.48
CA THR A 56 -6.80 -0.59 2.97
C THR A 56 -6.70 0.27 4.24
N ARG A 57 -5.78 -0.07 5.14
CA ARG A 57 -5.56 0.68 6.38
C ARG A 57 -5.00 2.08 6.12
N LEU A 58 -4.02 2.20 5.22
CA LEU A 58 -3.47 3.50 4.80
C LEU A 58 -4.54 4.39 4.13
N GLY A 59 -5.45 3.79 3.36
CA GLY A 59 -6.52 4.49 2.66
C GLY A 59 -7.72 4.92 3.51
N THR A 60 -7.83 4.51 4.78
CA THR A 60 -9.04 4.68 5.61
C THR A 60 -8.91 5.70 6.75
N GLY A 61 -7.85 6.49 6.79
CA GLY A 61 -7.79 7.73 7.61
C GLY A 61 -8.02 7.53 9.12
N GLY A 62 -7.47 6.47 9.72
CA GLY A 62 -7.54 6.23 11.17
C GLY A 62 -8.83 5.55 11.64
N ASN A 63 -9.99 5.83 11.03
CA ASN A 63 -11.29 5.26 11.42
C ASN A 63 -11.63 3.88 10.80
N GLY A 64 -10.74 3.33 9.97
CA GLY A 64 -10.97 2.06 9.24
C GLY A 64 -10.97 0.77 10.06
N HIS A 65 -10.79 0.79 11.39
CA HIS A 65 -10.72 -0.42 12.22
C HIS A 65 -11.98 -1.30 12.13
N ILE A 66 -13.16 -0.69 11.99
CA ILE A 66 -14.44 -1.41 11.75
C ILE A 66 -14.43 -2.10 10.38
N LEU A 67 -13.91 -1.42 9.36
CA LEU A 67 -13.81 -1.97 8.00
C LEU A 67 -12.85 -3.16 7.97
N LEU A 68 -11.74 -3.09 8.71
CA LEU A 68 -10.79 -4.20 8.80
C LEU A 68 -11.44 -5.46 9.38
N ARG A 69 -12.20 -5.34 10.47
CA ARG A 69 -12.86 -6.51 11.07
C ARG A 69 -13.94 -7.10 10.17
N ILE A 70 -14.79 -6.25 9.57
CA ILE A 70 -15.89 -6.70 8.69
C ILE A 70 -15.34 -7.30 7.38
N TYR A 71 -14.45 -6.57 6.71
CA TYR A 71 -14.00 -6.93 5.37
C TYR A 71 -12.78 -7.83 5.34
N TRP A 72 -12.02 -7.98 6.42
CA TRP A 72 -10.82 -8.82 6.43
C TRP A 72 -10.86 -9.96 7.45
N ASP A 73 -11.81 -9.96 8.38
CA ASP A 73 -11.92 -10.99 9.44
C ASP A 73 -10.59 -11.22 10.18
N ARG A 74 -9.93 -10.11 10.51
CA ARG A 74 -8.66 -10.09 11.23
C ARG A 74 -8.76 -9.19 12.45
N SER A 75 -7.96 -9.54 13.46
CA SER A 75 -7.84 -8.74 14.67
C SER A 75 -7.15 -7.40 14.37
N GLU A 76 -7.40 -6.41 15.22
CA GLU A 76 -6.70 -5.12 15.12
C GLU A 76 -5.18 -5.27 15.27
N ARG A 77 -4.73 -6.22 16.10
CA ARG A 77 -3.30 -6.54 16.25
C ARG A 77 -2.71 -7.05 14.93
N SER A 78 -3.36 -8.02 14.30
CA SER A 78 -2.91 -8.54 13.00
C SER A 78 -2.87 -7.43 11.95
N ALA A 79 -3.88 -6.55 11.94
CA ALA A 79 -3.91 -5.41 11.02
C ALA A 79 -2.75 -4.42 11.23
N LEU A 80 -2.36 -4.15 12.48
CA LEU A 80 -1.19 -3.31 12.77
C LEU A 80 0.11 -3.99 12.32
N THR A 81 0.27 -5.28 12.58
CA THR A 81 1.44 -6.05 12.11
C THR A 81 1.53 -6.05 10.59
N TYR A 82 0.43 -6.26 9.87
CA TYR A 82 0.43 -6.24 8.41
C TYR A 82 0.72 -4.84 7.85
N LEU A 83 0.22 -3.80 8.51
CA LEU A 83 0.56 -2.42 8.17
C LEU A 83 2.06 -2.15 8.32
N GLU A 84 2.67 -2.56 9.43
CA GLU A 84 4.11 -2.39 9.67
C GLU A 84 4.95 -3.12 8.61
N ARG A 85 4.62 -4.39 8.33
CA ARG A 85 5.29 -5.19 7.29
C ARG A 85 5.14 -4.59 5.90
N GLY A 86 3.91 -4.18 5.54
CA GLY A 86 3.64 -3.54 4.26
C GLY A 86 4.42 -2.23 4.09
N ILE A 87 4.50 -1.40 5.14
CA ILE A 87 5.33 -0.18 5.12
C ILE A 87 6.81 -0.53 4.97
N GLN A 88 7.31 -1.54 5.70
CA GLN A 88 8.70 -1.94 5.63
C GLN A 88 9.09 -2.43 4.22
N ALA A 89 8.25 -3.28 3.60
CA ALA A 89 8.45 -3.74 2.23
C ALA A 89 8.47 -2.58 1.23
N LEU A 90 7.51 -1.64 1.35
CA LEU A 90 7.47 -0.44 0.51
C LEU A 90 8.70 0.47 0.70
N LEU A 91 9.20 0.60 1.93
CA LEU A 91 10.42 1.34 2.21
C LEU A 91 11.67 0.64 1.65
N GLY A 92 11.66 -0.69 1.50
CA GLY A 92 12.71 -1.43 0.80
C GLY A 92 12.88 -0.99 -0.66
N LEU A 93 11.81 -0.50 -1.29
CA LEU A 93 11.84 0.01 -2.66
C LEU A 93 12.34 1.47 -2.78
N GLN A 94 12.56 2.17 -1.66
CA GLN A 94 12.79 3.62 -1.68
C GLN A 94 14.01 4.03 -2.52
N ASP A 95 15.12 3.29 -2.45
CA ASP A 95 16.34 3.68 -3.16
C ASP A 95 16.23 3.48 -4.68
N THR A 96 15.29 2.64 -5.11
CA THR A 96 15.02 2.37 -6.53
C THR A 96 14.09 3.41 -7.14
N TYR A 97 13.05 3.82 -6.40
CA TYR A 97 11.96 4.64 -6.94
C TYR A 97 11.93 6.08 -6.40
N LEU A 98 12.61 6.35 -5.28
CA LEU A 98 12.58 7.64 -4.61
C LEU A 98 13.94 8.34 -4.73
N ALA A 99 13.96 9.44 -5.48
CA ALA A 99 15.12 10.31 -5.57
C ALA A 99 14.70 11.76 -5.35
N TRP A 100 15.49 12.50 -4.56
CA TRP A 100 15.26 13.93 -4.42
C TRP A 100 15.48 14.61 -5.78
N PRO A 101 14.49 15.33 -6.36
CA PRO A 101 14.68 16.05 -7.61
C PRO A 101 15.86 17.01 -7.54
N THR A 102 16.69 17.00 -8.57
CA THR A 102 17.77 17.96 -8.79
C THR A 102 17.24 19.39 -8.88
N ARG A 103 18.13 20.38 -8.74
CA ARG A 103 17.74 21.80 -8.90
C ARG A 103 17.07 22.08 -10.25
N ALA A 104 17.52 21.41 -11.32
CA ALA A 104 16.93 21.53 -12.65
C ALA A 104 15.51 20.93 -12.68
N GLN A 105 15.32 19.73 -12.15
CA GLN A 105 14.00 19.09 -12.04
C GLN A 105 13.04 19.90 -11.17
N ARG A 106 13.50 20.48 -10.05
CA ARG A 106 12.67 21.37 -9.21
C ARG A 106 12.23 22.62 -9.96
N ARG A 107 13.10 23.24 -10.75
CA ARG A 107 12.75 24.39 -11.60
C ARG A 107 11.73 24.02 -12.67
N ALA A 108 11.92 22.88 -13.34
CA ALA A 108 10.97 22.39 -14.34
C ALA A 108 9.60 22.09 -13.71
N HIS A 109 9.59 21.48 -12.52
CA HIS A 109 8.37 21.22 -11.77
C HIS A 109 7.66 22.53 -11.38
N ALA A 110 8.39 23.52 -10.85
CA ALA A 110 7.84 24.84 -10.51
C ALA A 110 7.26 25.55 -11.72
N ALA A 111 7.93 25.51 -12.88
CA ALA A 111 7.42 26.08 -14.12
C ALA A 111 6.11 25.39 -14.58
N ARG A 112 6.04 24.05 -14.48
CA ARG A 112 4.81 23.29 -14.78
C ARG A 112 3.66 23.64 -13.83
N MET A 113 3.95 23.86 -12.55
CA MET A 113 2.94 24.24 -11.57
C MET A 113 2.43 25.67 -11.81
N ALA A 114 3.33 26.60 -12.18
CA ALA A 114 2.96 27.97 -12.55
C ALA A 114 2.05 28.00 -13.80
N GLN A 115 2.30 27.16 -14.80
CA GLN A 115 1.41 26.99 -15.97
C GLN A 115 0.01 26.49 -15.60
N LYS A 116 -0.10 25.76 -14.49
CA LYS A 116 -1.37 25.26 -13.93
C LYS A 116 -2.03 26.24 -12.96
N ASN A 117 -1.59 27.51 -12.92
CA ASN A 117 -2.04 28.56 -12.01
C ASN A 117 -1.82 28.26 -10.50
N PHE A 118 -0.95 27.30 -10.17
CA PHE A 118 -0.48 27.14 -8.80
C PHE A 118 0.68 28.11 -8.58
N GLN A 119 0.42 29.21 -7.88
CA GLN A 119 1.47 30.14 -7.47
C GLN A 119 2.18 29.62 -6.21
N ALA A 120 3.50 29.73 -6.19
CA ALA A 120 4.25 29.60 -4.94
C ALA A 120 3.90 30.82 -4.07
N ALA A 121 3.42 30.56 -2.86
CA ALA A 121 3.17 31.59 -1.84
C ALA A 121 4.47 32.28 -1.42
#